data_AF-A0A1Q8CAB8-F1
#
_entry.id   AF-A0A1Q8CAB8-F1
#
_cell.length_a   1.000
_cell.length_b   1.000
_cell.length_c   1.000
_cell.angle_alpha   90.00
_cell.angle_beta   90.00
_cell.angle_gamma   90.00
#
_symmetry.space_group_name_H-M   'P 1'
#
loop_
_entity.id
_entity.type
_entity.pdbx_description
1 polymer ?
#
loop_
_entity_poly.entity_id
_entity_poly.type
_entity_poly.pdbx_seq_one_letter_code
_entity_poly.pdbx_strand_id
1 'polypeptide(L)'
;MSGEKPMGDNNEVSPDFGLVRPVSLPADGRMPDAVSGASSRAEYDGYFRLVREQSDFLSWSRSCLDVQRRVLADLESTDLSAQDRYDILAGCVVVLLHTLERWHSRYERPGQAPEAAA
;
A
#
# COMPACT_ATOMS: atom_id res chain seq x y z
N MET A 1 -44.89 -38.12 -0.20
CA MET A 1 -43.66 -37.92 -1.00
C MET A 1 -43.44 -36.42 -1.12
N SER A 2 -42.78 -35.82 -0.13
CA SER A 2 -42.40 -34.41 -0.16
C SER A 2 -40.92 -34.35 -0.54
N GLY A 3 -40.63 -33.80 -1.72
CA GLY A 3 -39.27 -33.62 -2.20
C GLY A 3 -38.64 -32.40 -1.56
N GLU A 4 -37.61 -32.61 -0.75
CA GLU A 4 -36.68 -31.58 -0.33
C GLU A 4 -35.90 -31.09 -1.55
N LYS A 5 -35.99 -29.79 -1.82
CA LYS A 5 -35.19 -29.11 -2.84
C LYS A 5 -33.85 -28.75 -2.19
N PRO A 6 -32.70 -29.31 -2.62
CA PRO A 6 -31.42 -28.96 -2.03
C PRO A 6 -31.11 -27.51 -2.40
N MET A 7 -30.85 -26.70 -1.37
CA MET A 7 -30.37 -25.33 -1.49
C MET A 7 -28.92 -25.43 -2.00
N GLY A 8 -28.72 -25.10 -3.27
CA GLY A 8 -27.41 -25.09 -3.89
C GLY A 8 -26.52 -24.04 -3.23
N ASP A 9 -25.39 -24.51 -2.72
CA ASP A 9 -24.28 -23.73 -2.17
C ASP A 9 -23.58 -23.01 -3.33
N ASN A 10 -24.17 -21.90 -3.79
CA ASN A 10 -23.60 -21.06 -4.85
C ASN A 10 -22.52 -20.15 -4.26
N ASN A 11 -21.40 -20.74 -3.86
CA ASN A 11 -20.15 -20.01 -3.69
C ASN A 11 -19.48 -19.88 -5.07
N GLU A 12 -20.14 -19.16 -5.99
CA GLU A 12 -19.60 -18.87 -7.33
C GLU A 12 -18.41 -17.91 -7.17
N VAL A 13 -17.22 -18.49 -7.10
CA VAL A 13 -15.97 -17.76 -7.26
C VAL A 13 -15.97 -17.17 -8.67
N SER A 14 -16.23 -15.86 -8.77
CA SER A 14 -16.21 -15.16 -10.05
C SER A 14 -14.85 -15.37 -10.75
N PRO A 15 -14.83 -15.81 -12.02
CA PRO A 15 -13.59 -16.07 -12.73
C PRO A 15 -12.77 -14.77 -12.90
N ASP A 16 -11.51 -14.81 -12.45
CA ASP A 16 -10.56 -13.71 -12.65
C ASP A 16 -9.98 -13.77 -14.06
N PHE A 17 -10.46 -12.88 -14.94
CA PHE A 17 -9.99 -12.78 -16.33
C PHE A 17 -8.65 -12.04 -16.49
N GLY A 18 -8.00 -11.61 -15.40
CA GLY A 18 -6.69 -10.95 -15.45
C GLY A 18 -6.68 -9.58 -16.16
N LEU A 19 -7.85 -9.01 -16.46
CA LEU A 19 -7.99 -7.77 -17.25
C LEU A 19 -7.60 -6.51 -16.47
N VAL A 20 -7.58 -6.58 -15.14
CA VAL A 20 -7.26 -5.45 -14.26
C VAL A 20 -6.16 -5.89 -13.30
N ARG A 21 -5.01 -5.22 -13.29
CA ARG A 21 -3.93 -5.56 -12.36
C ARG A 21 -4.34 -5.19 -10.93
N PRO A 22 -4.06 -6.04 -9.92
CA PRO A 22 -4.33 -5.71 -8.53
C PRO A 22 -3.61 -4.42 -8.09
N VAL A 23 -4.27 -3.64 -7.24
CA VAL A 23 -3.74 -2.37 -6.71
C VAL A 23 -3.38 -2.58 -5.24
N SER A 24 -2.12 -2.33 -4.89
CA SER A 24 -1.66 -2.45 -3.50
C SER A 24 -2.04 -1.21 -2.70
N LEU A 25 -2.67 -1.41 -1.54
CA LEU A 25 -3.00 -0.36 -0.58
C LEU A 25 -2.42 -0.69 0.79
N PRO A 26 -2.15 0.34 1.64
CA PRO A 26 -1.81 0.11 3.03
C PRO A 26 -2.88 -0.71 3.76
N ALA A 27 -2.44 -1.57 4.68
CA ALA A 27 -3.33 -2.43 5.48
C ALA A 27 -4.34 -1.62 6.33
N ASP A 28 -3.98 -0.40 6.72
CA ASP A 28 -4.80 0.54 7.48
C ASP A 28 -5.65 1.48 6.60
N GLY A 29 -5.61 1.32 5.27
CA GLY A 29 -6.42 2.10 4.35
C GLY A 29 -7.91 1.96 4.64
N ARG A 30 -8.62 3.08 4.72
CA ARG A 30 -10.07 3.10 5.00
C ARG A 30 -10.88 2.83 3.74
N MET A 31 -11.99 2.12 3.91
CA MET A 31 -13.02 1.99 2.88
C MET A 31 -14.01 3.18 3.00
N PRO A 32 -14.47 3.78 1.89
CA PRO A 32 -15.50 4.82 1.93
C PRO A 32 -16.89 4.22 2.17
N ASP A 33 -17.14 3.60 3.33
CA ASP A 33 -18.49 3.11 3.67
C ASP A 33 -18.73 2.92 5.17
N ALA A 34 -18.52 3.98 5.96
CA ALA A 34 -19.08 4.01 7.31
C ALA A 34 -20.56 4.46 7.33
N VAL A 35 -21.13 4.86 6.17
CA VAL A 35 -22.38 5.63 6.10
C VAL A 35 -23.55 4.84 5.50
N SER A 36 -23.32 3.89 4.57
CA SER A 36 -24.40 3.11 3.95
C SER A 36 -24.39 1.62 4.32
N GLY A 37 -23.22 1.08 4.71
CA GLY A 37 -23.08 -0.31 5.16
C GLY A 37 -23.45 -1.33 4.08
N ALA A 38 -23.40 -0.93 2.81
CA ALA A 38 -23.91 -1.70 1.68
C ALA A 38 -22.92 -2.76 1.19
N SER A 39 -21.64 -2.66 1.58
CA SER A 39 -20.64 -3.67 1.22
C SER A 39 -19.65 -3.91 2.35
N SER A 40 -19.30 -5.18 2.53
CA SER A 40 -18.19 -5.59 3.38
C SER A 40 -16.85 -5.18 2.77
N ARG A 41 -15.83 -5.07 3.62
CA ARG A 41 -14.45 -4.77 3.18
C ARG A 41 -13.94 -5.79 2.15
N ALA A 42 -14.30 -7.06 2.30
CA ALA A 42 -13.90 -8.12 1.38
C ALA A 42 -14.55 -7.94 -0.02
N GLU A 43 -15.82 -7.56 -0.08
CA GLU A 43 -16.51 -7.28 -1.34
C GLU A 43 -15.92 -6.06 -2.05
N TYR A 44 -15.61 -5.00 -1.30
CA TYR A 44 -14.97 -3.80 -1.84
C TYR A 44 -13.56 -4.09 -2.37
N ASP A 45 -12.73 -4.79 -1.57
CA ASP A 45 -11.39 -5.16 -1.98
C ASP A 45 -11.41 -6.12 -3.17
N GLY A 46 -12.36 -7.05 -3.23
CA GLY A 46 -12.57 -7.94 -4.38
C GLY A 46 -12.97 -7.18 -5.64
N TYR A 47 -13.94 -6.27 -5.54
CA TYR A 47 -14.42 -5.48 -6.68
C TYR A 47 -13.32 -4.62 -7.31
N PHE A 48 -12.51 -3.96 -6.47
CA PHE A 48 -11.42 -3.09 -6.92
C PHE A 48 -10.07 -3.81 -7.05
N ARG A 49 -10.01 -5.13 -6.80
CA ARG A 49 -8.78 -5.94 -6.76
C ARG A 49 -7.70 -5.34 -5.87
N LEU A 50 -8.10 -4.86 -4.69
CA LEU A 50 -7.20 -4.24 -3.74
C LEU A 50 -6.44 -5.31 -2.96
N VAL A 51 -5.12 -5.23 -3.00
CA VAL A 51 -4.24 -6.06 -2.17
C VAL A 51 -3.77 -5.21 -1.01
N ARG A 52 -4.24 -5.54 0.19
CA ARG A 52 -3.92 -4.77 1.39
C ARG A 52 -2.67 -5.33 2.06
N GLU A 53 -1.52 -4.85 1.61
CA GLU A 53 -0.23 -5.22 2.16
C GLU A 53 0.41 -3.99 2.82
N GLN A 54 1.01 -4.20 4.00
CA GLN A 54 2.03 -3.26 4.43
C GLN A 54 3.25 -3.49 3.56
N SER A 55 3.60 -2.53 2.71
CA SER A 55 4.88 -2.54 2.02
C SER A 55 5.97 -2.77 3.05
N ASP A 56 6.75 -3.83 2.88
CA ASP A 56 7.92 -4.06 3.71
C ASP A 56 8.76 -2.78 3.69
N PHE A 57 9.13 -2.31 4.88
CA PHE A 57 9.79 -1.03 5.05
C PHE A 57 11.12 -0.97 4.30
N LEU A 58 11.79 -2.12 4.13
CA LEU A 58 12.96 -2.23 3.29
C LEU A 58 12.62 -1.99 1.81
N SER A 59 11.56 -2.62 1.29
CA SER A 59 11.06 -2.40 -0.07
C SER A 59 10.62 -0.95 -0.30
N TRP A 60 9.91 -0.35 0.66
CA TRP A 60 9.51 1.05 0.62
C TRP A 60 10.72 1.99 0.61
N SER A 61 11.70 1.75 1.49
CA SER A 61 12.93 2.55 1.55
C SER A 61 13.72 2.48 0.24
N ARG A 62 13.81 1.30 -0.38
CA ARG A 62 14.44 1.13 -1.71
C ARG A 62 13.70 1.92 -2.78
N SER A 63 12.36 1.86 -2.79
CA SER A 63 11.54 2.63 -3.71
C SER A 63 11.78 4.14 -3.57
N CYS A 64 11.88 4.66 -2.34
CA CYS A 64 12.22 6.06 -2.09
C CYS A 64 13.58 6.45 -2.69
N LEU A 65 14.61 5.63 -2.49
CA LEU A 65 15.94 5.87 -3.04
C LEU A 65 15.95 5.84 -4.58
N ASP A 66 15.21 4.91 -5.18
CA ASP A 66 15.14 4.78 -6.64
C ASP A 66 14.42 5.96 -7.28
N VAL A 67 13.31 6.43 -6.67
CA VAL A 67 12.63 7.65 -7.11
C VAL A 67 13.56 8.86 -7.00
N GLN A 68 14.25 9.02 -5.86
CA GLN A 68 15.17 10.14 -5.67
C GLN A 68 16.31 10.13 -6.69
N ARG A 69 16.90 8.97 -7.00
CA ARG A 69 17.93 8.87 -8.05
C ARG A 69 17.43 9.34 -9.41
N ARG A 70 16.20 8.95 -9.78
CA ARG A 70 15.58 9.37 -11.05
C ARG A 70 15.31 10.86 -11.05
N VAL A 71 14.73 11.39 -9.97
CA VAL A 71 14.48 12.83 -9.82
C VAL A 71 15.78 13.62 -9.95
N LEU A 72 16.85 13.21 -9.28
CA LEU A 72 18.15 13.87 -9.35
C LEU A 72 18.75 13.84 -10.77
N ALA A 73 18.64 12.71 -11.46
CA ALA A 73 19.09 12.58 -12.84
C ALA A 73 18.30 13.48 -13.79
N ASP A 74 16.98 13.57 -13.60
CA ASP A 74 16.11 14.39 -14.45
C ASP A 74 16.29 15.88 -14.16
N LEU A 75 16.53 16.26 -12.89
CA LEU A 75 16.54 17.65 -12.42
C LEU A 75 17.54 18.53 -13.19
N GLU A 76 18.70 17.96 -13.56
CA GLU A 76 19.72 18.67 -14.34
C GLU A 76 19.23 19.10 -15.74
N SER A 77 18.31 18.34 -16.31
CA SER A 77 17.78 18.54 -17.67
C SER A 77 16.49 19.39 -17.72
N THR A 78 15.96 19.79 -16.57
CA THR A 78 14.69 20.54 -16.50
C THR A 78 14.88 22.04 -16.70
N ASP A 79 13.85 22.74 -17.21
CA ASP A 79 13.81 24.21 -17.26
C ASP A 79 13.36 24.84 -15.92
N LEU A 80 13.41 24.09 -14.82
CA LEU A 80 13.02 24.57 -13.50
C LEU A 80 13.96 25.69 -13.02
N SER A 81 13.38 26.65 -12.30
CA SER A 81 14.15 27.72 -11.68
C SER A 81 15.10 27.17 -10.61
N ALA A 82 16.13 27.94 -10.25
CA ALA A 82 17.03 27.55 -9.16
C ALA A 82 16.28 27.32 -7.84
N GLN A 83 15.21 28.09 -7.59
CA GLN A 83 14.39 27.96 -6.40
C GLN A 83 13.59 26.65 -6.42
N ASP A 84 12.93 26.31 -7.53
CA ASP A 84 12.17 25.07 -7.64
C ASP A 84 13.07 23.84 -7.49
N ARG A 85 14.27 23.88 -8.08
CA ARG A 85 15.26 22.82 -7.93
C ARG A 85 15.70 22.69 -6.48
N TYR A 86 15.94 23.80 -5.80
CA TYR A 86 16.27 23.80 -4.37
C TYR A 86 15.15 23.18 -3.52
N ASP A 87 13.89 23.55 -3.77
CA ASP A 87 12.75 23.03 -3.01
C ASP A 87 12.56 21.52 -3.19
N ILE A 88 12.77 21.02 -4.42
CA ILE A 88 12.77 19.57 -4.70
C ILE A 88 13.88 18.85 -3.94
N LEU A 89 15.10 19.39 -3.97
CA LEU A 89 16.24 18.82 -3.26
C LEU A 89 16.02 18.81 -1.75
N ALA A 90 15.49 19.91 -1.19
CA ALA A 90 15.13 20.01 0.22
C ALA A 90 14.09 18.95 0.60
N GLY A 91 13.06 18.76 -0.24
CA GLY A 91 12.07 17.69 -0.06
C GLY A 91 12.70 16.29 -0.04
N CYS A 92 13.67 16.02 -0.91
CA CYS A 92 14.38 14.74 -0.92
C CYS A 92 15.14 14.49 0.39
N VAL A 93 15.79 15.51 0.95
CA VAL A 93 16.50 15.43 2.24
C VAL A 93 15.54 15.13 3.39
N VAL A 94 14.38 15.78 3.43
CA VAL A 94 13.36 15.55 4.47
C VAL A 94 12.87 14.10 4.43
N VAL A 95 12.58 13.57 3.24
CA VAL A 95 12.14 12.16 3.07
C VAL A 95 13.24 11.20 3.53
N LEU A 96 14.51 11.46 3.22
CA LEU A 96 15.64 10.66 3.68
C LEU A 96 15.76 10.67 5.21
N LEU A 97 15.67 11.86 5.82
CA LEU A 97 15.75 12.00 7.27
C LEU A 97 14.66 11.19 7.97
N HIS A 98 13.40 11.33 7.56
CA HIS A 98 12.31 10.55 8.14
C HIS A 98 12.46 9.04 7.90
N THR A 99 13.01 8.64 6.76
CA THR A 99 13.31 7.23 6.50
C THR A 99 14.36 6.72 7.48
N LEU A 100 15.43 7.47 7.72
CA LEU A 100 16.49 7.12 8.67
C LEU A 100 15.99 7.10 10.13
N GLU A 101 15.21 8.09 10.56
CA GLU A 101 14.59 8.13 11.89
C GLU A 101 13.72 6.91 12.14
N ARG A 102 12.98 6.46 11.11
CA ARG A 102 12.13 5.28 11.20
C ARG A 102 12.92 3.98 11.22
N TRP A 103 14.05 3.91 10.51
CA TRP A 103 15.01 2.80 10.66
C TRP A 103 15.60 2.78 12.06
N HIS A 104 16.09 3.91 12.56
CA HIS A 104 16.67 4.05 13.89
C HIS A 104 15.68 3.60 14.96
N SER A 105 14.44 4.09 14.90
CA SER A 105 13.35 3.73 15.83
C SER A 105 13.01 2.24 15.83
N ARG A 106 13.28 1.51 14.74
CA ARG A 106 13.11 0.05 14.67
C ARG A 106 14.29 -0.70 15.29
N TYR A 107 15.50 -0.17 15.15
CA TYR A 107 16.71 -0.76 15.74
C TYR A 107 16.82 -0.49 17.24
N GLU A 108 16.40 0.67 17.73
CA GLU A 108 16.32 0.99 19.16
C GLU A 108 15.20 0.25 19.91
N ARG A 109 14.39 -0.53 19.19
CA ARG A 109 13.42 -1.45 19.77
C ARG A 109 13.91 -2.92 19.67
N PRO A 110 15.09 -3.30 20.22
CA PRO A 110 15.48 -4.70 20.26
C PRO A 110 14.68 -5.37 21.38
N GLY A 111 13.69 -6.21 21.05
CA GLY A 111 13.10 -7.12 22.04
C GLY A 111 11.59 -7.33 22.02
N GLN A 112 10.80 -6.73 21.13
CA GLN A 112 9.39 -7.12 21.02
C GLN A 112 9.28 -8.36 20.14
N ALA A 113 9.43 -9.53 20.79
CA ALA A 113 9.11 -10.83 20.22
C ALA A 113 7.70 -10.80 19.61
N PRO A 114 7.42 -11.60 18.56
CA PRO A 114 6.07 -11.77 18.06
C PRO A 114 5.21 -12.30 19.21
N GLU A 115 4.24 -11.50 19.64
CA GLU A 115 3.20 -11.93 20.57
C GLU A 115 2.49 -13.11 19.91
N ALA A 116 2.79 -14.30 20.42
CA ALA A 116 2.18 -15.54 19.99
C ALA A 116 0.66 -15.39 20.18
N ALA A 117 -0.07 -15.61 19.10
CA ALA A 117 -1.51 -15.77 19.11
C ALA A 117 -1.90 -16.78 20.21
N ALA A 118 -2.68 -16.31 21.18
CA ALA A 118 -3.45 -17.12 22.12
C ALA A 118 -4.93 -16.82 21.90
#